data_AF-A0A7M2YAF0-F1
#
_entry.id   AF-A0A7M2YAF0-F1
#
_cell.length_a   1.000
_cell.length_b   1.000
_cell.length_c   1.000
_cell.angle_alpha   90.00
_cell.angle_beta   90.00
_cell.angle_gamma   90.00
#
_symmetry.space_group_name_H-M   'P 1'
#
loop_
_entity.id
_entity.type
_entity.pdbx_description
1 polymer ?
#
loop_
_entity_poly.entity_id
_entity_poly.type
_entity_poly.pdbx_seq_one_letter_code
_entity_poly.pdbx_strand_id
1 'polypeptide(L)'
;MKSIHLIENTTLLWHDLQQKCSLLQVEKTNPLEYAQFALMETDQAVRTIKSWVITHDFDCWEHEITFFKELKPKFIAKFMYYSKVINVLSSLPASGTKFKKKLFDTEFEHLHYFAVENTEFISYFRRKATYLDSKYFLRFKYDLDVKLAMDMHSYDERFATSHDHLVATILANDEFEFFLKTQLHQLKENTVSEVTSPNSLHWTASKAALTELIFALHHTNCFNGGNADLSQTVRWFENKLEIDLGNYHKTMTEIGNRKTNQTKFIQLLQDNLNAYLEALEN
;
A
#
# COMPACT_ATOMS: atom_id res chain seq x y z
N MET A 1 -7.68 -21.75 37.62
CA MET A 1 -7.85 -22.44 36.32
C MET A 1 -6.53 -23.14 36.02
N LYS A 2 -6.47 -24.32 35.38
CA LYS A 2 -5.16 -24.87 34.93
C LYS A 2 -4.71 -24.10 33.70
N SER A 3 -3.40 -23.86 33.50
CA SER A 3 -2.94 -23.01 32.39
C SER A 3 -3.30 -23.59 31.02
N ILE A 4 -3.45 -24.91 30.92
CA ILE A 4 -3.92 -25.56 29.69
C ILE A 4 -5.29 -25.05 29.25
N HIS A 5 -6.21 -24.76 30.18
CA HIS A 5 -7.53 -24.25 29.83
C HIS A 5 -7.45 -22.79 29.38
N LEU A 6 -6.52 -22.00 29.94
CA LEU A 6 -6.26 -20.63 29.46
C LEU A 6 -5.76 -20.65 28.01
N ILE A 7 -4.84 -21.56 27.69
CA ILE A 7 -4.30 -21.74 26.34
C ILE A 7 -5.40 -22.18 25.37
N GLU A 8 -6.21 -23.17 25.75
CA GLU A 8 -7.35 -23.64 24.95
C GLU A 8 -8.37 -22.51 24.71
N ASN A 9 -8.78 -21.80 25.75
CA ASN A 9 -9.71 -20.67 25.63
C ASN A 9 -9.15 -19.54 24.75
N THR A 10 -7.86 -19.24 24.88
CA THR A 10 -7.18 -18.25 24.04
C THR A 10 -7.13 -18.70 22.58
N THR A 11 -6.92 -19.99 22.33
CA THR A 11 -6.93 -20.57 20.98
C THR A 11 -8.31 -20.52 20.36
N LEU A 12 -9.37 -20.85 21.12
CA LEU A 12 -10.75 -20.72 20.65
C LEU A 12 -11.12 -19.27 20.35
N LEU A 13 -10.72 -18.33 21.21
CA LEU A 13 -10.93 -16.90 20.97
C LEU A 13 -10.20 -16.40 19.73
N TRP A 14 -9.01 -16.96 19.43
CA TRP A 14 -8.28 -16.64 18.19
C TRP A 14 -9.07 -17.07 16.96
N HIS A 15 -9.62 -18.28 16.98
CA HIS A 15 -10.46 -18.77 15.88
C HIS A 15 -11.74 -17.94 15.71
N ASP A 16 -12.41 -17.57 16.80
CA ASP A 16 -13.58 -16.69 16.77
C ASP A 16 -13.24 -15.32 16.15
N LEU A 17 -12.13 -14.70 16.58
CA LEU A 17 -11.65 -13.45 16.01
C LEU A 17 -11.38 -13.58 14.50
N GLN A 18 -10.69 -14.63 14.07
CA GLN A 18 -10.42 -14.86 12.65
C GLN A 18 -11.71 -15.00 11.83
N GLN A 19 -12.71 -15.71 12.36
CA GLN A 19 -14.00 -15.86 11.71
C GLN A 19 -14.73 -14.52 11.60
N LYS A 20 -14.78 -13.73 12.68
CA LYS A 20 -15.38 -12.38 12.67
C LYS A 20 -14.70 -11.46 11.66
N CYS A 21 -13.37 -11.42 11.66
CA CYS A 21 -12.61 -10.63 10.68
C CYS A 21 -12.86 -11.09 9.23
N SER A 22 -13.09 -12.38 8.99
CA SER A 22 -13.41 -12.90 7.65
C SER A 22 -14.82 -12.49 7.22
N LEU A 23 -15.80 -12.51 8.12
CA LEU A 23 -17.16 -12.03 7.85
C LEU A 23 -17.19 -10.52 7.54
N LEU A 24 -16.45 -9.73 8.34
CA LEU A 24 -16.31 -8.29 8.12
C LEU A 24 -15.70 -7.96 6.75
N GLN A 25 -14.81 -8.80 6.24
CA GLN A 25 -14.20 -8.61 4.91
C GLN A 25 -15.23 -8.75 3.78
N VAL A 26 -16.28 -9.55 3.98
CA VAL A 26 -17.38 -9.72 3.01
C VAL A 26 -18.39 -8.58 3.14
N GLU A 27 -18.67 -8.14 4.37
CA GLU A 27 -19.66 -7.09 4.64
C GLU A 27 -19.17 -5.69 4.24
N LYS A 28 -17.90 -5.38 4.50
CA LYS A 28 -17.33 -4.04 4.34
C LYS A 28 -16.57 -3.93 3.02
N THR A 29 -17.16 -3.21 2.06
CA THR A 29 -16.54 -2.96 0.74
C THR A 29 -15.42 -1.92 0.79
N ASN A 30 -15.45 -1.01 1.77
CA ASN A 30 -14.41 -0.02 1.96
C ASN A 30 -13.25 -0.60 2.80
N PRO A 31 -12.00 -0.65 2.28
CA PRO A 31 -10.86 -1.20 3.01
C PRO A 31 -10.52 -0.49 4.32
N LEU A 32 -10.74 0.82 4.40
CA LEU A 32 -10.49 1.60 5.60
C LEU A 32 -11.53 1.27 6.68
N GLU A 33 -12.80 1.21 6.30
CA GLU A 33 -13.89 0.83 7.20
C GLU A 33 -13.68 -0.59 7.72
N TYR A 34 -13.35 -1.54 6.83
CA TYR A 34 -12.99 -2.90 7.20
C TYR A 34 -11.89 -2.94 8.28
N ALA A 35 -10.78 -2.22 8.03
CA ALA A 35 -9.65 -2.21 8.97
C ALA A 35 -10.03 -1.61 10.33
N GLN A 36 -10.90 -0.58 10.36
CA GLN A 36 -11.40 0.01 11.61
C GLN A 36 -12.24 -0.97 12.43
N PHE A 37 -13.22 -1.63 11.80
CA PHE A 37 -14.04 -2.63 12.51
C PHE A 37 -13.23 -3.85 12.95
N ALA A 38 -12.30 -4.32 12.10
CA ALA A 38 -11.42 -5.43 12.45
C ALA A 38 -10.48 -5.07 13.62
N LEU A 39 -10.01 -3.81 13.69
CA LEU A 39 -9.24 -3.31 14.83
C LEU A 39 -10.08 -3.32 16.12
N MET A 40 -11.35 -2.92 16.05
CA MET A 40 -12.27 -2.93 17.21
C MET A 40 -12.50 -4.35 17.75
N GLU A 41 -12.80 -5.32 16.86
CA GLU A 41 -12.95 -6.73 17.27
C GLU A 41 -11.65 -7.28 17.87
N THR A 42 -10.50 -6.90 17.28
CA THR A 42 -9.19 -7.30 17.81
C THR A 42 -8.93 -6.69 19.19
N ASP A 43 -9.24 -5.41 19.42
CA ASP A 43 -9.10 -4.75 20.73
C ASP A 43 -9.95 -5.45 21.79
N GLN A 44 -11.20 -5.81 21.47
CA GLN A 44 -12.06 -6.55 22.38
C GLN A 44 -11.48 -7.93 22.74
N ALA A 45 -10.92 -8.65 21.77
CA ALA A 45 -10.25 -9.92 22.02
C ALA A 45 -8.99 -9.74 22.90
N VAL A 46 -8.17 -8.71 22.63
CA VAL A 46 -6.98 -8.40 23.45
C VAL A 46 -7.37 -8.08 24.90
N ARG A 47 -8.41 -7.26 25.11
CA ARG A 47 -8.93 -6.96 26.46
C ARG A 47 -9.43 -8.20 27.18
N THR A 48 -10.09 -9.10 26.46
CA THR A 48 -10.59 -10.37 27.00
C THR A 48 -9.44 -11.25 27.48
N ILE A 49 -8.40 -11.42 26.65
CA ILE A 49 -7.21 -12.20 27.02
C ILE A 49 -6.49 -11.54 28.20
N LYS A 50 -6.37 -10.21 28.19
CA LYS A 50 -5.74 -9.46 29.28
C LYS A 50 -6.46 -9.70 30.61
N SER A 51 -7.79 -9.73 30.62
CA SER A 51 -8.55 -9.97 31.85
C SER A 51 -8.32 -11.39 32.40
N TRP A 52 -8.19 -12.39 31.54
CA TRP A 52 -7.88 -13.76 31.95
C TRP A 52 -6.47 -13.89 32.55
N VAL A 53 -5.46 -13.36 31.85
CA VAL A 53 -4.04 -13.55 32.21
C VAL A 53 -3.65 -12.81 33.48
N ILE A 54 -4.21 -11.62 33.73
CA ILE A 54 -3.89 -10.84 34.94
C ILE A 54 -4.34 -11.56 36.21
N THR A 55 -5.40 -12.36 36.13
CA THR A 55 -5.94 -13.14 37.25
C THR A 55 -5.38 -14.57 37.32
N HIS A 56 -4.46 -14.92 36.43
CA HIS A 56 -3.97 -16.29 36.27
C HIS A 56 -2.48 -16.42 36.59
N ASP A 57 -2.18 -17.35 37.50
CA ASP A 57 -0.83 -17.80 37.77
C ASP A 57 -0.53 -19.06 36.95
N PHE A 58 0.54 -19.03 36.16
CA PHE A 58 0.93 -20.18 35.35
C PHE A 58 1.44 -21.31 36.24
N ASP A 59 0.85 -22.50 36.05
CA ASP A 59 1.23 -23.74 36.72
C ASP A 59 2.60 -24.29 36.26
N CYS A 60 3.05 -23.96 35.06
CA CYS A 60 4.38 -24.28 34.57
C CYS A 60 4.92 -23.21 33.61
N TRP A 61 6.25 -23.14 33.53
CA TRP A 61 6.96 -22.14 32.72
C TRP A 61 6.75 -22.38 31.22
N GLU A 62 6.57 -23.64 30.79
CA GLU A 62 6.32 -24.01 29.40
C GLU A 62 5.00 -23.40 28.90
N HIS A 63 3.95 -23.43 29.71
CA HIS A 63 2.66 -22.82 29.37
C HIS A 63 2.76 -21.30 29.29
N GLU A 64 3.50 -20.67 30.20
CA GLU A 64 3.74 -19.22 30.18
C GLU A 64 4.48 -18.80 28.91
N ILE A 65 5.57 -19.50 28.58
CA ILE A 65 6.34 -19.26 27.36
C ILE A 65 5.46 -19.46 26.13
N THR A 66 4.69 -20.54 26.05
CA THR A 66 3.77 -20.79 24.93
C THR A 66 2.78 -19.65 24.77
N PHE A 67 2.24 -19.15 25.88
CA PHE A 67 1.30 -18.05 25.87
C PHE A 67 1.93 -16.74 25.34
N PHE A 68 3.10 -16.35 25.86
CA PHE A 68 3.76 -15.08 25.50
C PHE A 68 4.55 -15.13 24.19
N LYS A 69 5.00 -16.31 23.74
CA LYS A 69 5.74 -16.49 22.50
C LYS A 69 4.84 -16.77 21.30
N GLU A 70 3.74 -17.51 21.48
CA GLU A 70 2.99 -18.07 20.36
C GLU A 70 1.52 -17.62 20.28
N LEU A 71 0.85 -17.43 21.42
CA LEU A 71 -0.59 -17.13 21.44
C LEU A 71 -0.86 -15.63 21.49
N LYS A 72 -0.49 -14.96 22.59
CA LYS A 72 -0.73 -13.53 22.78
C LYS A 72 -0.20 -12.69 21.62
N PRO A 73 1.02 -12.94 21.08
CA PRO A 73 1.55 -12.12 19.99
C PRO A 73 0.67 -12.11 18.74
N LYS A 74 -0.13 -13.15 18.45
CA LYS A 74 -1.02 -13.18 17.29
C LYS A 74 -2.09 -12.08 17.34
N PHE A 75 -2.66 -11.85 18.52
CA PHE A 75 -3.68 -10.82 18.73
C PHE A 75 -3.08 -9.42 18.66
N ILE A 76 -1.96 -9.21 19.36
CA ILE A 76 -1.26 -7.91 19.36
C ILE A 76 -0.75 -7.59 17.96
N ALA A 77 -0.27 -8.58 17.21
CA ALA A 77 0.17 -8.42 15.83
C ALA A 77 -0.97 -7.94 14.93
N LYS A 78 -2.17 -8.53 15.06
CA LYS A 78 -3.36 -8.07 14.31
C LYS A 78 -3.75 -6.65 14.68
N PHE A 79 -3.70 -6.30 15.96
CA PHE A 79 -4.01 -4.94 16.41
C PHE A 79 -3.03 -3.93 15.78
N MET A 80 -1.73 -4.22 15.83
CA MET A 80 -0.70 -3.39 15.19
C MET A 80 -0.87 -3.30 13.69
N TYR A 81 -1.14 -4.43 13.02
CA TYR A 81 -1.35 -4.50 11.58
C TYR A 81 -2.51 -3.59 11.16
N TYR A 82 -3.70 -3.75 11.76
CA TYR A 82 -4.86 -2.92 11.39
C TYR A 82 -4.63 -1.44 11.73
N SER A 83 -3.96 -1.12 12.83
CA SER A 83 -3.58 0.27 13.16
C SER A 83 -2.70 0.88 12.08
N LYS A 84 -1.69 0.15 11.59
CA LYS A 84 -0.82 0.60 10.49
C LYS A 84 -1.58 0.75 9.18
N VAL A 85 -2.44 -0.21 8.84
CA VAL A 85 -3.28 -0.14 7.64
C VAL A 85 -4.19 1.08 7.67
N ILE A 86 -4.85 1.37 8.80
CA ILE A 86 -5.69 2.56 8.97
C ILE A 86 -4.85 3.84 8.78
N ASN A 87 -3.67 3.92 9.38
CA ASN A 87 -2.79 5.08 9.24
C ASN A 87 -2.38 5.31 7.79
N VAL A 88 -2.00 4.25 7.06
CA VAL A 88 -1.67 4.36 5.64
C VAL A 88 -2.88 4.77 4.82
N LEU A 89 -4.01 4.06 4.96
CA LEU A 89 -5.20 4.32 4.15
C LEU A 89 -5.80 5.72 4.39
N SER A 90 -5.75 6.22 5.63
CA SER A 90 -6.23 7.56 5.97
C SER A 90 -5.28 8.68 5.56
N SER A 91 -3.98 8.41 5.43
CA SER A 91 -2.97 9.37 4.97
C SER A 91 -2.75 9.33 3.46
N LEU A 92 -3.41 8.42 2.73
CA LEU A 92 -3.30 8.35 1.28
C LEU A 92 -3.75 9.67 0.63
N PRO A 93 -2.85 10.36 -0.10
CA PRO A 93 -3.22 11.59 -0.77
C PRO A 93 -4.22 11.30 -1.91
N ALA A 94 -5.18 12.21 -2.09
CA ALA A 94 -6.05 12.21 -3.27
C ALA A 94 -5.25 12.45 -4.57
N SER A 95 -4.07 13.07 -4.46
CA SER A 95 -3.17 13.37 -5.58
C SER A 95 -2.48 12.11 -6.14
N GLY A 96 -2.05 12.20 -7.41
CA GLY A 96 -1.67 11.08 -8.27
C GLY A 96 -0.61 10.09 -7.75
N THR A 97 -0.49 8.96 -8.45
CA THR A 97 0.25 7.73 -8.11
C THR A 97 1.67 7.95 -7.56
N LYS A 98 2.37 9.01 -7.96
CA LYS A 98 3.71 9.36 -7.46
C LYS A 98 3.75 9.59 -5.95
N PHE A 99 2.78 10.31 -5.38
CA PHE A 99 2.78 10.61 -3.95
C PHE A 99 2.40 9.39 -3.11
N LYS A 100 1.48 8.55 -3.62
CA LYS A 100 1.13 7.26 -3.01
C LYS A 100 2.34 6.32 -2.95
N LYS A 101 3.11 6.24 -4.04
CA LYS A 101 4.35 5.45 -4.08
C LYS A 101 5.37 5.94 -3.04
N LYS A 102 5.59 7.25 -2.94
CA LYS A 102 6.51 7.83 -1.95
C LYS A 102 6.13 7.45 -0.52
N LEU A 103 4.83 7.49 -0.18
CA LEU A 103 4.35 7.06 1.14
C LEU A 103 4.70 5.59 1.40
N PHE A 104 4.42 4.70 0.43
CA PHE A 104 4.73 3.28 0.58
C PHE A 104 6.24 3.01 0.68
N ASP A 105 7.07 3.75 -0.06
CA ASP A 105 8.53 3.64 0.03
C ASP A 105 9.02 4.00 1.46
N THR A 106 8.45 5.05 2.08
CA THR A 106 8.74 5.41 3.48
C THR A 106 8.31 4.32 4.47
N GLU A 107 7.15 3.70 4.27
CA GLU A 107 6.73 2.57 5.11
C GLU A 107 7.67 1.35 4.97
N PHE A 108 8.16 1.07 3.75
CA PHE A 108 9.19 0.02 3.55
C PHE A 108 10.52 0.36 4.24
N GLU A 109 10.92 1.63 4.27
CA GLU A 109 12.11 2.07 5.02
C GLU A 109 11.95 1.82 6.53
N HIS A 110 10.77 2.09 7.09
CA HIS A 110 10.49 1.79 8.51
C HIS A 110 10.56 0.28 8.80
N LEU A 111 10.02 -0.56 7.91
CA LEU A 111 10.12 -2.01 8.03
C LEU A 111 11.58 -2.48 7.97
N HIS A 112 12.37 -1.92 7.06
CA HIS A 112 13.79 -2.23 6.91
C HIS A 112 14.59 -1.84 8.16
N TYR A 113 14.39 -0.62 8.67
CA TYR A 113 15.06 -0.15 9.89
C TYR A 113 14.80 -1.07 11.08
N PHE A 114 13.53 -1.44 11.30
CA PHE A 114 13.17 -2.38 12.35
C PHE A 114 13.87 -3.74 12.17
N ALA A 115 13.94 -4.25 10.94
CA ALA A 115 14.58 -5.54 10.65
C ALA A 115 16.08 -5.51 10.94
N VAL A 116 16.77 -4.44 10.56
CA VAL A 116 18.21 -4.24 10.85
C VAL A 116 18.43 -4.13 12.36
N GLU A 117 17.65 -3.31 13.05
CA GLU A 117 17.79 -3.08 14.48
C GLU A 117 17.58 -4.37 15.32
N ASN A 118 16.72 -5.28 14.85
CA ASN A 118 16.32 -6.48 15.59
C ASN A 118 16.77 -7.79 14.90
N THR A 119 17.81 -7.73 14.06
CA THR A 119 18.23 -8.85 13.21
C THR A 119 18.49 -10.14 13.99
N GLU A 120 19.16 -10.06 15.14
CA GLU A 120 19.49 -11.24 15.97
C GLU A 120 18.22 -11.91 16.52
N PHE A 121 17.32 -11.12 17.11
CA PHE A 121 16.07 -11.62 17.65
C PHE A 121 15.13 -12.16 16.55
N ILE A 122 15.07 -11.48 15.41
CA ILE A 122 14.32 -11.97 14.24
C ILE A 122 14.87 -13.32 13.79
N SER A 123 16.20 -13.48 13.76
CA SER A 123 16.85 -14.74 13.41
C SER A 123 16.52 -15.85 14.40
N TYR A 124 16.58 -15.55 15.70
CA TYR A 124 16.16 -16.45 16.78
C TYR A 124 14.72 -16.92 16.59
N PHE A 125 13.79 -15.97 16.41
CA PHE A 125 12.37 -16.24 16.31
C PHE A 125 12.03 -17.04 15.05
N ARG A 126 12.54 -16.64 13.88
CA ARG A 126 12.28 -17.32 12.60
C ARG A 126 12.85 -18.74 12.54
N ARG A 127 13.94 -19.02 13.26
CA ARG A 127 14.51 -20.37 13.42
C ARG A 127 13.75 -21.24 14.41
N LYS A 128 12.71 -20.71 15.08
CA LYS A 128 11.96 -21.39 16.15
C LYS A 128 12.89 -21.93 17.24
N ALA A 129 13.97 -21.19 17.51
CA ALA A 129 14.88 -21.54 18.59
C ALA A 129 14.19 -21.43 19.95
N THR A 130 14.68 -22.19 20.93
CA THR A 130 14.11 -22.25 22.28
C THR A 130 15.13 -21.94 23.39
N TYR A 131 16.42 -21.81 23.04
CA TYR A 131 17.51 -21.71 24.02
C TYR A 131 17.53 -20.40 24.82
N LEU A 132 16.74 -19.38 24.43
CA LEU A 132 16.57 -18.11 25.18
C LEU A 132 15.12 -17.91 25.65
N ASP A 133 14.23 -18.89 25.49
CA ASP A 133 12.81 -18.70 25.77
C ASP A 133 12.55 -18.28 27.22
N SER A 134 13.29 -18.87 28.17
CA SER A 134 13.19 -18.54 29.59
C SER A 134 13.65 -17.11 29.92
N LYS A 135 14.52 -16.51 29.09
CA LYS A 135 14.98 -15.12 29.23
C LYS A 135 14.03 -14.13 28.55
N TYR A 136 13.34 -14.56 27.50
CA TYR A 136 12.52 -13.71 26.65
C TYR A 136 11.05 -13.66 27.06
N PHE A 137 10.48 -14.78 27.51
CA PHE A 137 9.03 -14.99 27.58
C PHE A 137 8.50 -15.36 28.96
N LEU A 138 9.31 -15.18 30.02
CA LEU A 138 8.83 -15.29 31.41
C LEU A 138 8.57 -13.90 31.98
N ARG A 139 7.43 -13.74 32.66
CA ARG A 139 7.12 -12.49 33.38
C ARG A 139 8.00 -12.35 34.62
N PHE A 140 8.21 -11.10 35.05
CA PHE A 140 8.96 -10.74 36.26
C PHE A 140 10.40 -11.29 36.33
N LYS A 141 10.95 -11.76 35.21
CA LYS A 141 12.32 -12.26 35.08
C LYS A 141 12.96 -11.54 33.91
N TYR A 142 13.68 -10.48 34.23
CA TYR A 142 14.42 -9.70 33.23
C TYR A 142 15.89 -10.06 33.32
N ASP A 143 16.45 -10.41 32.17
CA ASP A 143 17.87 -10.71 32.02
C ASP A 143 18.56 -9.51 31.36
N LEU A 144 19.56 -8.95 32.04
CA LEU A 144 20.33 -7.79 31.57
C LEU A 144 21.28 -8.16 30.41
N ASP A 145 21.51 -9.45 30.17
CA ASP A 145 22.29 -9.95 29.03
C ASP A 145 21.54 -9.81 27.70
N VAL A 146 20.26 -9.40 27.75
CA VAL A 146 19.40 -9.27 26.59
C VAL A 146 19.06 -7.79 26.34
N LYS A 147 18.96 -7.38 25.07
CA LYS A 147 18.45 -6.06 24.69
C LYS A 147 17.02 -5.86 25.22
N LEU A 148 16.85 -4.97 26.19
CA LEU A 148 15.54 -4.58 26.72
C LEU A 148 14.96 -3.39 25.94
N ALA A 149 13.63 -3.31 25.89
CA ALA A 149 12.94 -2.15 25.33
C ALA A 149 13.15 -0.91 26.21
N MET A 150 13.39 0.26 25.60
CA MET A 150 13.64 1.50 26.35
C MET A 150 12.44 1.96 27.20
N ASP A 151 11.22 1.63 26.75
CA ASP A 151 9.95 2.00 27.35
C ASP A 151 9.36 0.87 28.21
N MET A 152 10.15 -0.15 28.55
CA MET A 152 9.70 -1.36 29.26
C MET A 152 8.92 -1.05 30.56
N HIS A 153 9.31 0.00 31.29
CA HIS A 153 8.61 0.45 32.50
C HIS A 153 7.17 0.94 32.26
N SER A 154 6.79 1.22 31.01
CA SER A 154 5.44 1.60 30.63
C SER A 154 4.54 0.39 30.37
N TYR A 155 5.10 -0.81 30.30
CA TYR A 155 4.34 -2.04 30.07
C TYR A 155 3.76 -2.60 31.38
N ASP A 156 2.57 -3.18 31.28
CA ASP A 156 1.95 -3.90 32.39
C ASP A 156 2.68 -5.23 32.59
N GLU A 157 3.54 -5.32 33.60
CA GLU A 157 4.39 -6.50 33.88
C GLU A 157 3.58 -7.79 34.06
N ARG A 158 2.30 -7.71 34.42
CA ARG A 158 1.39 -8.86 34.52
C ARG A 158 0.93 -9.38 33.17
N PHE A 159 1.01 -8.55 32.13
CA PHE A 159 0.55 -8.86 30.78
C PHE A 159 1.64 -8.74 29.74
N ALA A 160 2.89 -8.46 30.09
CA ALA A 160 3.99 -8.30 29.13
C ALA A 160 5.26 -8.99 29.62
N THR A 161 6.10 -9.37 28.67
CA THR A 161 7.45 -9.89 28.91
C THR A 161 8.47 -8.94 28.27
N SER A 162 9.75 -9.31 28.27
CA SER A 162 10.76 -8.47 27.61
C SER A 162 10.62 -8.47 26.08
N HIS A 163 10.15 -9.58 25.47
CA HIS A 163 10.25 -9.78 24.00
C HIS A 163 8.95 -10.19 23.29
N ASP A 164 7.85 -10.45 24.00
CA ASP A 164 6.56 -10.78 23.38
C ASP A 164 6.04 -9.67 22.45
N HIS A 165 6.27 -8.40 22.79
CA HIS A 165 5.96 -7.28 21.90
C HIS A 165 6.74 -7.37 20.58
N LEU A 166 8.04 -7.70 20.63
CA LEU A 166 8.87 -7.83 19.42
C LEU A 166 8.36 -8.95 18.52
N VAL A 167 7.91 -10.07 19.10
CA VAL A 167 7.26 -11.14 18.31
C VAL A 167 6.02 -10.61 17.61
N ALA A 168 5.15 -9.88 18.32
CA ALA A 168 3.97 -9.27 17.73
C ALA A 168 4.32 -8.28 16.61
N THR A 169 5.36 -7.46 16.81
CA THR A 169 5.85 -6.52 15.80
C THR A 169 6.36 -7.23 14.55
N ILE A 170 7.11 -8.33 14.70
CA ILE A 170 7.57 -9.14 13.56
C ILE A 170 6.38 -9.65 12.74
N LEU A 171 5.42 -10.28 13.40
CA LEU A 171 4.24 -10.84 12.74
C LEU A 171 3.40 -9.76 12.06
N ALA A 172 3.19 -8.61 12.71
CA ALA A 172 2.48 -7.48 12.14
C ALA A 172 3.20 -6.89 10.93
N ASN A 173 4.53 -6.79 10.99
CA ASN A 173 5.36 -6.27 9.92
C ASN A 173 5.36 -7.19 8.70
N ASP A 174 5.43 -8.51 8.90
CA ASP A 174 5.37 -9.48 7.80
C ASP A 174 4.03 -9.37 7.05
N GLU A 175 2.90 -9.25 7.78
CA GLU A 175 1.58 -9.08 7.17
C GLU A 175 1.41 -7.69 6.51
N PHE A 176 1.91 -6.64 7.16
CA PHE A 176 1.86 -5.28 6.63
C PHE A 176 2.71 -5.11 5.37
N GLU A 177 3.90 -5.73 5.31
CA GLU A 177 4.73 -5.75 4.12
C GLU A 177 3.99 -6.38 2.93
N PHE A 178 3.28 -7.48 3.17
CA PHE A 178 2.45 -8.12 2.15
C PHE A 178 1.32 -7.19 1.68
N PHE A 179 0.65 -6.51 2.60
CA PHE A 179 -0.37 -5.51 2.27
C PHE A 179 0.21 -4.38 1.39
N LEU A 180 1.34 -3.78 1.77
CA LEU A 180 1.99 -2.71 1.00
C LEU A 180 2.38 -3.19 -0.41
N LYS A 181 2.95 -4.39 -0.53
CA LYS A 181 3.30 -4.99 -1.83
C LYS A 181 2.06 -5.16 -2.72
N THR A 182 0.94 -5.61 -2.14
CA THR A 182 -0.33 -5.77 -2.84
C THR A 182 -0.88 -4.43 -3.32
N GLN A 183 -0.86 -3.40 -2.46
CA GLN A 183 -1.28 -2.04 -2.83
C GLN A 183 -0.40 -1.46 -3.94
N LEU A 184 0.92 -1.65 -3.86
CA LEU A 184 1.86 -1.20 -4.88
C LEU A 184 1.66 -1.94 -6.21
N HIS A 185 1.31 -3.23 -6.18
CA HIS A 185 0.95 -4.00 -7.37
C HIS A 185 -0.33 -3.47 -8.01
N GLN A 186 -1.39 -3.23 -7.23
CA GLN A 186 -2.64 -2.66 -7.72
C GLN A 186 -2.45 -1.25 -8.31
N LEU A 187 -1.57 -0.44 -7.74
CA LEU A 187 -1.20 0.86 -8.34
C LEU A 187 -0.53 0.70 -9.71
N LYS A 188 0.32 -0.32 -9.87
CA LYS A 188 0.95 -0.66 -11.17
C LYS A 188 -0.06 -1.24 -12.15
N GLU A 189 -0.97 -2.10 -11.71
CA GLU A 189 -2.00 -2.67 -12.57
C GLU A 189 -3.04 -1.65 -12.99
N ASN A 190 -3.44 -0.71 -12.13
CA ASN A 190 -4.34 0.38 -12.51
C ASN A 190 -3.67 1.34 -13.52
N THR A 191 -2.37 1.59 -13.37
CA THR A 191 -1.62 2.34 -14.38
C THR A 191 -1.45 1.55 -15.68
N VAL A 192 -1.26 0.23 -15.63
CA VAL A 192 -1.21 -0.62 -16.83
C VAL A 192 -2.59 -0.79 -17.45
N SER A 193 -3.67 -0.87 -16.69
CA SER A 193 -5.05 -1.05 -17.17
C SER A 193 -5.62 0.24 -17.77
N GLU A 194 -5.16 1.41 -17.33
CA GLU A 194 -5.37 2.68 -18.05
C GLU A 194 -4.59 2.73 -19.38
N VAL A 195 -3.47 2.00 -19.49
CA VAL A 195 -2.63 1.92 -20.70
C VAL A 195 -3.04 0.77 -21.65
N THR A 196 -3.67 -0.30 -21.14
CA THR A 196 -4.12 -1.48 -21.90
C THR A 196 -5.63 -1.55 -22.00
N SER A 197 -6.27 -0.45 -22.38
CA SER A 197 -7.50 -0.60 -23.14
C SER A 197 -7.09 -1.17 -24.50
N PRO A 198 -7.64 -2.29 -25.00
CA PRO A 198 -7.33 -2.81 -26.34
C PRO A 198 -7.72 -1.84 -27.49
N ASN A 199 -8.25 -0.66 -27.15
CA ASN A 199 -8.59 0.45 -28.03
C ASN A 199 -7.73 1.72 -27.80
N SER A 200 -6.60 1.66 -27.08
CA SER A 200 -5.73 2.83 -26.90
C SER A 200 -4.97 3.16 -28.20
N LEU A 201 -5.30 4.30 -28.80
CA LEU A 201 -4.63 4.78 -30.01
C LEU A 201 -3.25 5.35 -29.66
N HIS A 202 -2.20 4.77 -30.24
CA HIS A 202 -0.85 5.31 -30.15
C HIS A 202 -0.55 6.22 -31.34
N TRP A 203 0.08 7.36 -31.08
CA TRP A 203 0.50 8.26 -32.14
C TRP A 203 1.82 7.78 -32.76
N THR A 204 1.76 7.38 -34.02
CA THR A 204 2.91 6.83 -34.76
C THR A 204 3.51 7.80 -35.76
N ALA A 205 2.86 8.94 -36.02
CA ALA A 205 3.38 9.97 -36.90
C ALA A 205 4.45 10.83 -36.18
N SER A 206 5.11 11.72 -36.94
CA SER A 206 6.17 12.57 -36.38
C SER A 206 5.66 13.51 -35.27
N LYS A 207 6.53 13.91 -34.34
CA LYS A 207 6.23 14.95 -33.33
C LYS A 207 5.85 16.28 -33.96
N ALA A 208 6.42 16.61 -35.12
CA ALA A 208 6.07 17.81 -35.88
C ALA A 208 4.62 17.76 -36.39
N ALA A 209 4.14 16.60 -36.84
CA ALA A 209 2.75 16.42 -37.26
C ALA A 209 1.76 16.57 -36.08
N LEU A 210 2.12 16.05 -34.91
CA LEU A 210 1.29 16.21 -33.70
C LEU A 210 1.27 17.68 -33.24
N THR A 211 2.43 18.34 -33.26
CA THR A 211 2.54 19.77 -32.94
C THR A 211 1.67 20.60 -33.87
N GLU A 212 1.73 20.35 -35.19
CA GLU A 212 0.90 21.02 -36.20
C GLU A 212 -0.60 20.85 -35.90
N LEU A 213 -1.04 19.62 -35.58
CA LEU A 213 -2.42 19.32 -35.24
C LEU A 213 -2.90 20.03 -33.96
N ILE A 214 -2.07 20.01 -32.91
CA ILE A 214 -2.39 20.64 -31.62
C ILE A 214 -2.57 22.15 -31.80
N PHE A 215 -1.67 22.80 -32.54
CA PHE A 215 -1.77 24.22 -32.81
C PHE A 215 -3.03 24.54 -33.62
N ALA A 216 -3.36 23.76 -34.65
CA ALA A 216 -4.58 23.94 -35.42
C ALA A 216 -5.84 23.85 -34.54
N LEU A 217 -5.97 22.78 -33.75
CA LEU A 217 -7.12 22.56 -32.85
C LEU A 217 -7.21 23.61 -31.74
N HIS A 218 -6.07 24.10 -31.24
CA HIS A 218 -6.07 25.18 -30.26
C HIS A 218 -6.64 26.48 -30.88
N HIS A 219 -6.22 26.84 -32.08
CA HIS A 219 -6.67 28.06 -32.76
C HIS A 219 -8.12 28.00 -33.27
N THR A 220 -8.74 26.82 -33.37
CA THR A 220 -10.18 26.71 -33.63
C THR A 220 -11.02 27.04 -32.39
N ASN A 221 -10.41 27.18 -31.21
CA ASN A 221 -11.10 27.42 -29.93
C ASN A 221 -12.14 26.34 -29.59
N CYS A 222 -11.98 25.11 -30.09
CA CYS A 222 -12.94 24.03 -29.88
C CYS A 222 -12.89 23.40 -28.48
N PHE A 223 -11.87 23.70 -27.67
CA PHE A 223 -11.72 23.16 -26.32
C PHE A 223 -12.27 24.10 -25.26
N ASN A 224 -13.02 23.55 -24.29
CA ASN A 224 -13.55 24.28 -23.12
C ASN A 224 -14.29 25.58 -23.50
N GLY A 225 -15.02 25.58 -24.62
CA GLY A 225 -15.71 26.77 -25.12
C GLY A 225 -14.78 27.94 -25.48
N GLY A 226 -13.53 27.66 -25.87
CA GLY A 226 -12.52 28.64 -26.25
C GLY A 226 -11.62 29.14 -25.11
N ASN A 227 -11.76 28.61 -23.90
CA ASN A 227 -11.01 29.08 -22.71
C ASN A 227 -9.77 28.25 -22.37
N ALA A 228 -9.33 27.34 -23.25
CA ALA A 228 -8.17 26.49 -22.99
C ALA A 228 -6.85 27.21 -23.35
N ASP A 229 -5.88 27.19 -22.43
CA ASP A 229 -4.52 27.66 -22.72
C ASP A 229 -3.77 26.63 -23.60
N LEU A 230 -2.88 27.12 -24.47
CA LEU A 230 -2.10 26.26 -25.36
C LEU A 230 -1.26 25.24 -24.57
N SER A 231 -0.66 25.67 -23.46
CA SER A 231 0.15 24.78 -22.61
C SER A 231 -0.70 23.68 -21.99
N GLN A 232 -1.97 23.99 -21.67
CA GLN A 232 -2.92 23.01 -21.14
C GLN A 232 -3.31 21.99 -22.22
N THR A 233 -3.59 22.45 -23.45
CA THR A 233 -3.89 21.59 -24.59
C THR A 233 -2.71 20.67 -24.91
N VAL A 234 -1.50 21.21 -25.00
CA VAL A 234 -0.27 20.42 -25.25
C VAL A 234 -0.09 19.35 -24.19
N ARG A 235 -0.13 19.71 -22.89
CA ARG A 235 0.02 18.74 -21.80
C ARG A 235 -1.05 17.64 -21.84
N TRP A 236 -2.28 17.98 -22.24
CA TRP A 236 -3.33 16.99 -22.38
C TRP A 236 -3.01 15.96 -23.46
N PHE A 237 -2.53 16.40 -24.64
CA PHE A 237 -2.12 15.49 -25.71
C PHE A 237 -0.87 14.67 -25.35
N GLU A 238 0.14 15.28 -24.71
CA GLU A 238 1.33 14.56 -24.24
C GLU A 238 0.96 13.43 -23.25
N ASN A 239 0.05 13.72 -22.31
CA ASN A 239 -0.43 12.73 -21.35
C ASN A 239 -1.29 11.64 -22.01
N LYS A 240 -2.12 11.98 -23.01
CA LYS A 240 -3.04 11.02 -23.65
C LYS A 240 -2.37 10.13 -24.68
N LEU A 241 -1.35 10.63 -25.37
CA LEU A 241 -0.64 9.90 -26.42
C LEU A 241 0.71 9.35 -25.96
N GLU A 242 1.09 9.61 -24.70
CA GLU A 242 2.38 9.20 -24.11
C GLU A 242 3.60 9.66 -24.92
N ILE A 243 3.53 10.88 -25.46
CA ILE A 243 4.61 11.49 -26.25
C ILE A 243 5.08 12.76 -25.57
N ASP A 244 6.39 12.90 -25.44
CA ASP A 244 7.05 14.17 -25.09
C ASP A 244 7.29 15.00 -26.35
N LEU A 245 6.62 16.14 -26.48
CA LEU A 245 6.78 17.07 -27.61
C LEU A 245 7.99 17.99 -27.44
N GLY A 246 8.56 18.07 -26.24
CA GLY A 246 9.69 18.94 -25.93
C GLY A 246 9.37 20.42 -26.22
N ASN A 247 10.25 21.09 -26.96
CA ASN A 247 10.06 22.51 -27.30
C ASN A 247 9.12 22.68 -28.51
N TYR A 248 7.82 22.54 -28.25
CA TYR A 248 6.75 22.65 -29.27
C TYR A 248 6.70 24.03 -29.95
N HIS A 249 7.11 25.11 -29.28
CA HIS A 249 7.24 26.43 -29.91
C HIS A 249 8.31 26.46 -31.00
N LYS A 250 9.49 25.90 -30.73
CA LYS A 250 10.57 25.78 -31.72
C LYS A 250 10.13 24.93 -32.92
N THR A 251 9.51 23.78 -32.64
CA THR A 251 8.96 22.89 -33.68
C THR A 251 7.94 23.63 -34.55
N MET A 252 7.08 24.48 -33.97
CA MET A 252 6.13 25.28 -34.74
C MET A 252 6.81 26.35 -35.61
N THR A 253 7.86 27.00 -35.12
CA THR A 253 8.68 27.92 -35.94
C THR A 253 9.33 27.19 -37.12
N GLU A 254 9.85 25.98 -36.90
CA GLU A 254 10.42 25.15 -37.97
C GLU A 254 9.37 24.74 -39.02
N ILE A 255 8.13 24.45 -38.60
CA ILE A 255 7.00 24.20 -39.50
C ILE A 255 6.70 25.43 -40.35
N GLY A 256 6.64 26.62 -39.74
CA GLY A 256 6.39 27.88 -40.44
C GLY A 256 7.47 28.25 -41.47
N ASN A 257 8.72 27.84 -41.25
CA ASN A 257 9.84 28.13 -42.14
C ASN A 257 9.95 27.19 -43.36
N ARG A 258 9.03 26.23 -43.54
CA ARG A 258 9.01 25.35 -44.71
C ARG A 258 8.65 26.15 -45.97
N LYS A 259 9.45 26.01 -47.03
CA LYS A 259 9.25 26.71 -48.32
C LYS A 259 8.08 26.17 -49.15
N THR A 260 7.70 24.92 -48.92
CA THR A 260 6.63 24.20 -49.63
C THR A 260 5.86 23.35 -48.62
N ASN A 261 4.52 23.38 -48.67
CA ASN A 261 3.61 22.64 -47.78
C ASN A 261 3.92 22.83 -46.28
N GLN A 262 3.70 24.06 -45.79
CA GLN A 262 3.86 24.39 -44.37
C GLN A 262 2.98 23.50 -43.47
N THR A 263 1.69 23.36 -43.80
CA THR A 263 0.70 22.55 -43.09
C THR A 263 0.50 21.17 -43.72
N LYS A 264 1.61 20.42 -43.86
CA LYS A 264 1.63 19.14 -44.56
C LYS A 264 0.69 18.10 -43.94
N PHE A 265 0.59 18.06 -42.61
CA PHE A 265 -0.23 17.06 -41.93
C PHE A 265 -1.71 17.39 -41.97
N ILE A 266 -2.09 18.66 -41.81
CA ILE A 266 -3.49 19.09 -41.92
C ILE A 266 -4.02 18.87 -43.33
N GLN A 267 -3.23 19.16 -44.37
CA GLN A 267 -3.63 18.90 -45.76
C GLN A 267 -3.91 17.40 -45.98
N LEU A 268 -3.02 16.53 -45.45
CA LEU A 268 -3.21 15.09 -45.53
C LEU A 268 -4.50 14.62 -44.84
N LEU A 269 -4.86 15.20 -43.69
CA LEU A 269 -6.13 14.88 -43.01
C LEU A 269 -7.34 15.29 -43.86
N GLN A 270 -7.29 16.47 -44.48
CA GLN A 270 -8.35 16.95 -45.37
C GLN A 270 -8.51 16.04 -46.59
N ASP A 271 -7.41 15.70 -47.25
CA ASP A 271 -7.42 14.86 -48.45
C ASP A 271 -8.00 13.47 -48.14
N ASN A 272 -7.60 12.87 -47.00
CA ASN A 272 -8.13 11.57 -46.56
C ASN A 272 -9.62 11.61 -46.24
N LEU A 273 -10.11 12.68 -45.60
CA LEU A 273 -11.53 12.82 -45.29
C LEU A 273 -12.37 12.99 -46.56
N ASN A 274 -11.91 13.82 -47.50
CA ASN A 274 -12.59 14.01 -48.78
C ASN A 274 -12.67 12.71 -49.58
N ALA A 275 -11.56 11.96 -49.68
CA ALA A 275 -11.55 10.67 -50.36
C ALA A 275 -12.52 9.64 -49.73
N TYR A 276 -12.65 9.65 -48.40
CA TYR A 276 -13.62 8.81 -47.70
C TYR A 276 -15.08 9.22 -48.02
N LEU A 277 -15.37 10.52 -48.09
CA LEU A 277 -16.71 11.01 -48.42
C LEU A 277 -17.09 10.71 -49.89
N GLU A 278 -16.17 10.92 -50.84
CA GLU A 278 -16.38 10.57 -52.26
C GLU A 278 -16.63 9.06 -52.45
N ALA A 279 -16.01 8.21 -51.63
CA ALA A 279 -16.22 6.77 -51.66
C ALA A 279 -17.58 6.32 -51.08
N LEU A 280 -18.26 7.15 -50.29
CA LEU A 280 -19.60 6.88 -49.76
C LEU A 280 -20.72 7.30 -50.74
N GLU A 281 -20.41 8.19 -51.68
CA GLU A 281 -21.35 8.69 -52.69
C GLU A 281 -21.41 7.81 -53.96
N ASN A 282 -20.52 6.83 -54.08
CA ASN A 282 -20.48 5.81 -55.14
C ASN A 282 -20.99 4.45 -54.64
#